data_AF-A0A3G2I8Z6-F1
#
_entry.id   AF-A0A3G2I8Z6-F1
#
_cell.length_a   1.000
_cell.length_b   1.000
_cell.length_c   1.000
_cell.angle_alpha   90.00
_cell.angle_beta   90.00
_cell.angle_gamma   90.00
#
_symmetry.space_group_name_H-M   'P 1'
#
loop_
_entity.id
_entity.type
_entity.pdbx_description
1 polymer ?
#
loop_
_entity_poly.entity_id
_entity_poly.type
_entity_poly.pdbx_seq_one_letter_code
_entity_poly.pdbx_strand_id
1 'polypeptide(L)'
;MTMQKVRLKALRNNPYSTLSTNKRICKHKDRVTTAINQNWILKEVPEKVRELMIEQACLRAEIVTITIKEGTNKKSNASVLIAEKLKRIDLITKQIHSRKCIT
;
A
#
# COMPACT_ATOMS: atom_id res chain seq x y z
N MET A 1 16.44 20.60 51.06
CA MET A 1 16.05 19.35 50.35
C MET A 1 16.37 19.53 48.88
N THR A 2 17.17 18.65 48.26
CA THR A 2 17.51 18.76 46.83
C THR A 2 16.40 18.14 45.96
N MET A 3 16.20 18.66 44.74
CA MET A 3 15.19 18.15 43.80
C MET A 3 15.36 16.66 43.48
N GLN A 4 16.60 16.16 43.54
CA GLN A 4 16.92 14.75 43.38
C GLN A 4 16.35 13.89 44.52
N LYS A 5 16.42 14.36 45.77
CA LYS A 5 15.81 13.67 46.93
C LYS A 5 14.28 13.66 46.84
N VAL A 6 13.68 14.75 46.35
CA VAL A 6 12.23 14.83 46.12
C VAL A 6 11.79 13.81 45.06
N ARG A 7 12.50 13.74 43.93
CA ARG A 7 12.24 12.75 42.88
C ARG A 7 12.38 11.31 43.36
N LEU A 8 13.42 10.99 44.13
CA LEU A 8 13.62 9.64 44.67
C LEU A 8 12.53 9.25 45.68
N LYS A 9 12.06 10.19 46.51
CA LYS A 9 10.95 9.94 47.45
C LYS A 9 9.64 9.68 46.70
N ALA A 10 9.37 10.42 45.63
CA ALA A 10 8.20 10.20 44.77
C ALA A 10 8.24 8.84 44.05
N LEU A 11 9.41 8.44 43.53
CA LEU A 11 9.60 7.14 42.88
C LEU A 11 9.46 5.95 43.85
N ARG A 12 9.94 6.09 45.09
CA ARG A 12 9.74 5.07 46.14
C ARG A 12 8.28 4.84 46.49
N ASN A 13 7.47 5.90 46.47
CA ASN A 13 6.06 5.83 46.84
C ASN A 13 5.15 5.40 45.68
N ASN A 14 5.62 5.46 44.43
CA ASN A 14 4.87 4.98 43.27
C ASN A 14 5.82 4.36 42.24
N PRO A 15 6.18 3.07 42.41
CA PRO A 15 7.13 2.36 41.55
C PRO A 15 6.63 2.20 40.10
N TYR A 16 5.36 2.49 39.83
CA TYR A 16 4.72 2.37 38.52
C TYR A 16 4.43 3.73 37.85
N SER A 17 4.88 4.85 38.42
CA SER A 17 4.65 6.19 37.84
C SER A 17 5.25 6.36 36.43
N THR A 18 6.29 5.58 36.10
CA THR A 18 6.92 5.53 34.78
C THR A 18 6.18 4.63 33.78
N LEU A 19 5.31 3.72 34.24
CA LEU A 19 4.51 2.85 33.37
C LEU A 19 3.26 3.57 32.83
N SER A 20 2.64 4.45 33.62
CA SER A 20 1.38 5.13 33.25
C SER A 20 1.59 6.33 32.31
N THR A 21 2.76 6.96 32.30
CA THR A 21 2.97 8.26 31.63
C THR A 21 3.52 8.17 30.21
N ASN A 22 3.91 6.98 29.73
CA ASN A 22 4.43 6.84 28.39
C ASN A 22 3.29 6.68 27.36
N LYS A 23 2.64 7.80 27.01
CA LYS A 23 1.69 7.91 25.88
C LYS A 23 2.26 7.35 24.56
N ARG A 24 3.60 7.18 24.46
CA ARG A 24 4.28 6.56 23.32
C ARG A 24 4.07 5.04 23.25
N ILE A 25 3.91 4.35 24.38
CA ILE A 25 3.66 2.90 24.42
C ILE A 25 2.21 2.60 24.02
N CYS A 26 1.24 3.38 24.51
CA CYS A 26 -0.18 3.25 24.11
C CYS A 26 -0.47 3.64 22.65
N LYS A 27 0.47 4.30 21.96
CA LYS A 27 0.33 4.69 20.55
C LYS A 27 0.82 3.63 19.57
N HIS A 28 1.45 2.56 20.05
CA HIS A 28 1.76 1.44 19.19
C HIS A 28 0.46 0.68 18.93
N LYS A 29 -0.26 1.06 17.86
CA LYS A 29 -1.37 0.26 17.34
C LYS A 29 -0.84 -1.17 17.23
N ASP A 30 -1.46 -2.08 17.97
CA ASP A 30 -1.12 -3.49 17.99
C ASP A 30 -1.07 -3.97 16.54
N ARG A 31 0.06 -4.53 16.11
CA ARG A 31 0.29 -4.95 14.72
C ARG A 31 -0.87 -5.79 14.19
N VAL A 32 -1.49 -6.58 15.07
CA VAL A 32 -2.67 -7.39 14.78
C VAL A 32 -3.88 -6.51 14.49
N THR A 33 -4.24 -5.58 15.38
CA THR A 33 -5.34 -4.63 15.13
C THR A 33 -5.10 -3.74 13.91
N THR A 34 -3.85 -3.36 13.64
CA THR A 34 -3.52 -2.64 12.41
C THR A 34 -3.82 -3.55 11.24
N ALA A 35 -3.23 -4.76 11.16
CA ALA A 35 -3.45 -5.75 10.09
C ALA A 35 -4.94 -6.06 9.83
N ILE A 36 -5.75 -6.21 10.88
CA ILE A 36 -7.20 -6.45 10.78
C ILE A 36 -7.92 -5.24 10.17
N ASN A 37 -7.57 -4.03 10.62
CA ASN A 37 -8.13 -2.78 10.10
C ASN A 37 -7.50 -2.33 8.77
N GLN A 38 -6.48 -3.04 8.28
CA GLN A 38 -5.83 -2.72 7.03
C GLN A 38 -6.69 -3.23 5.87
N ASN A 39 -7.09 -2.31 4.99
CA ASN A 39 -7.97 -2.59 3.84
C ASN A 39 -7.40 -3.59 2.81
N TRP A 40 -6.17 -4.11 2.96
CA TRP A 40 -5.41 -4.71 1.87
C TRP A 40 -5.29 -6.24 1.85
N ILE A 41 -5.76 -7.02 2.83
CA ILE A 41 -5.39 -8.45 2.88
C ILE A 41 -6.55 -9.45 2.76
N LEU A 42 -7.77 -9.12 3.19
CA LEU A 42 -8.83 -10.14 3.32
C LEU A 42 -10.16 -9.81 2.62
N LYS A 43 -10.26 -8.68 1.91
CA LYS A 43 -11.46 -8.39 1.13
C LYS A 43 -11.40 -9.20 -0.16
N GLU A 44 -12.34 -10.13 -0.33
CA GLU A 44 -12.50 -10.85 -1.58
C GLU A 44 -12.66 -9.86 -2.73
N VAL A 45 -11.65 -9.81 -3.60
CA VAL A 45 -11.71 -9.00 -4.81
C VAL A 45 -12.71 -9.69 -5.74
N PRO A 46 -13.77 -8.97 -6.19
CA PRO A 46 -14.74 -9.54 -7.12
C PRO A 46 -14.03 -10.13 -8.34
N GLU A 47 -14.47 -11.30 -8.79
CA GLU A 47 -13.85 -12.05 -9.89
C GLU A 47 -13.54 -11.17 -11.11
N LYS A 48 -14.53 -10.39 -11.55
CA LYS A 48 -14.35 -9.43 -12.66
C LYS A 48 -13.23 -8.41 -12.45
N VAL A 49 -13.00 -7.94 -11.21
CA VAL A 49 -11.90 -7.00 -10.91
C VAL A 49 -10.57 -7.73 -10.95
N ARG A 50 -10.53 -8.96 -10.45
CA ARG A 50 -9.34 -9.81 -10.50
C ARG A 50 -8.91 -10.09 -11.93
N GLU A 51 -9.86 -10.44 -12.81
CA GLU A 51 -9.61 -10.63 -14.24
C GLU A 51 -9.05 -9.37 -14.90
N LEU A 52 -9.63 -8.21 -14.63
CA LEU A 52 -9.14 -6.92 -15.14
C LEU A 52 -7.72 -6.60 -14.64
N MET A 53 -7.40 -6.93 -13.39
CA MET A 53 -6.04 -6.76 -12.85
C MET A 53 -5.04 -7.70 -13.52
N ILE A 54 -5.43 -8.94 -13.79
CA ILE A 54 -4.61 -9.91 -14.52
C ILE A 54 -4.38 -9.42 -15.95
N GLU A 55 -5.42 -8.98 -16.66
CA GLU A 55 -5.32 -8.42 -18.01
C GLU A 55 -4.35 -7.23 -18.04
N GLN A 56 -4.47 -6.32 -17.08
CA GLN A 56 -3.57 -5.17 -16.95
C GLN A 56 -2.10 -5.60 -16.77
N ALA A 57 -1.84 -6.63 -15.96
CA ALA A 57 -0.50 -7.15 -15.73
C ALA A 57 0.08 -7.80 -17.00
N CYS A 58 -0.72 -8.59 -17.73
CA CYS A 58 -0.35 -9.18 -19.01
C CYS A 58 0.01 -8.10 -20.05
N LEU A 59 -0.83 -7.06 -20.20
CA LEU A 59 -0.57 -5.97 -21.13
C LEU A 59 0.74 -5.22 -20.83
N ARG A 60 1.07 -5.01 -19.55
CA ARG A 60 2.35 -4.41 -19.14
C ARG A 60 3.53 -5.30 -19.50
N ALA A 61 3.43 -6.61 -19.25
CA ALA A 61 4.46 -7.56 -19.63
C ALA A 61 4.67 -7.59 -21.15
N GLU A 62 3.58 -7.58 -21.93
CA GLU A 62 3.64 -7.52 -23.39
C GLU A 62 4.36 -6.26 -23.88
N ILE A 63 4.02 -5.08 -23.34
CA ILE A 63 4.72 -3.82 -23.67
C ILE A 63 6.23 -3.95 -23.39
N VAL A 64 6.61 -4.50 -22.24
CA VAL A 64 8.03 -4.71 -21.90
C VAL A 64 8.69 -5.64 -22.93
N THR A 65 8.05 -6.76 -23.28
CA THR A 65 8.60 -7.69 -24.27
C THR A 65 8.75 -7.06 -25.66
N ILE A 66 7.77 -6.27 -26.10
CA ILE A 66 7.85 -5.53 -27.36
C ILE A 66 9.02 -4.55 -27.29
N THR A 67 9.10 -3.77 -26.22
CA THR A 67 10.15 -2.75 -26.03
C THR A 67 11.56 -3.38 -26.06
N ILE A 68 11.75 -4.53 -25.40
CA ILE A 68 13.04 -5.25 -25.41
C ILE A 68 13.36 -5.78 -26.82
N LYS A 69 12.38 -6.37 -27.51
CA LYS A 69 12.59 -6.91 -28.87
C LYS A 69 12.90 -5.82 -29.89
N GLU A 70 12.37 -4.62 -29.67
CA GLU A 70 12.35 -3.55 -30.66
C GLU A 70 13.30 -2.39 -30.36
N GLY A 71 13.95 -2.38 -29.20
CA GLY A 71 14.79 -1.27 -28.73
C GLY A 71 15.91 -0.83 -29.68
N THR A 72 16.22 -1.63 -30.70
CA THR A 72 17.22 -1.31 -31.75
C THR A 72 16.60 -0.93 -33.11
N ASN A 73 15.30 -1.17 -33.32
CA ASN A 73 14.64 -1.03 -34.62
C ASN A 73 13.84 0.27 -34.76
N LYS A 74 14.44 1.28 -35.40
CA LYS A 74 13.86 2.62 -35.60
C LYS A 74 12.65 2.71 -36.56
N LYS A 75 12.39 1.66 -37.37
CA LYS A 75 11.35 1.65 -38.41
C LYS A 75 10.10 0.84 -38.04
N SER A 76 9.99 0.39 -36.80
CA SER A 76 8.95 -0.56 -36.46
C SER A 76 7.66 0.10 -35.95
N ASN A 77 6.55 -0.57 -36.23
CA ASN A 77 5.20 -0.20 -35.81
C ASN A 77 4.90 -0.53 -34.34
N ALA A 78 5.90 -0.93 -33.53
CA ALA A 78 5.66 -1.20 -32.11
C ALA A 78 5.13 0.00 -31.34
N SER A 79 5.46 1.23 -31.74
CA SER A 79 4.92 2.43 -31.10
C SER A 79 3.40 2.46 -31.13
N VAL A 80 2.79 2.07 -32.26
CA VAL A 80 1.33 1.97 -32.43
C VAL A 80 0.76 0.85 -31.55
N LEU A 81 1.37 -0.34 -31.58
CA LEU A 81 0.94 -1.48 -30.76
C LEU A 81 1.04 -1.19 -29.26
N ILE A 82 2.10 -0.52 -28.82
CA ILE A 82 2.29 -0.09 -27.43
C ILE A 82 1.21 0.94 -27.07
N ALA A 83 0.94 1.92 -27.94
CA ALA A 83 -0.09 2.93 -27.69
C ALA A 83 -1.49 2.31 -27.53
N GLU A 84 -1.85 1.32 -28.36
CA GLU A 84 -3.12 0.59 -28.22
C GLU A 84 -3.22 -0.15 -26.88
N LYS A 85 -2.14 -0.85 -26.48
CA LYS A 85 -2.08 -1.55 -25.19
C LYS A 85 -2.15 -0.58 -24.01
N LEU A 86 -1.50 0.58 -24.09
CA LEU A 86 -1.58 1.64 -23.08
C LEU A 86 -3.02 2.20 -22.97
N LYS A 87 -3.69 2.45 -24.09
CA LYS A 87 -5.09 2.90 -24.11
C LYS A 87 -6.02 1.89 -23.41
N ARG A 88 -5.77 0.58 -23.60
CA ARG A 88 -6.51 -0.47 -22.90
C ARG A 88 -6.23 -0.47 -21.40
N ILE A 89 -4.97 -0.33 -20.99
CA ILE A 89 -4.56 -0.18 -19.57
C ILE A 89 -5.28 1.00 -18.91
N ASP A 90 -5.39 2.13 -19.59
CA ASP A 90 -6.09 3.32 -19.06
C ASP A 90 -7.59 3.06 -18.86
N LEU A 91 -8.23 2.38 -19.81
CA LEU A 91 -9.64 2.02 -19.71
C LEU A 91 -9.89 1.07 -18.52
N ILE A 92 -9.05 0.05 -18.36
CA ILE A 92 -9.10 -0.87 -17.21
C ILE A 92 -8.91 -0.10 -15.90
N THR A 93 -7.94 0.83 -15.85
CA THR A 93 -7.66 1.64 -14.66
C THR A 93 -8.87 2.48 -14.25
N LYS A 94 -9.57 3.08 -15.23
CA LYS A 94 -10.83 3.81 -14.99
C LYS A 94 -11.94 2.90 -14.48
N GLN A 95 -12.10 1.71 -15.04
CA GLN A 95 -13.09 0.72 -14.58
C GLN A 95 -12.84 0.29 -13.13
N ILE A 96 -11.59 0.06 -12.75
CA ILE A 96 -11.20 -0.29 -11.38
C ILE A 96 -11.43 0.90 -10.41
N HIS A 97 -11.07 2.13 -10.81
CA HIS A 97 -11.21 3.32 -9.95
C HIS A 97 -12.67 3.76 -9.75
N SER A 98 -13.52 3.67 -10.77
CA SER A 98 -14.93 4.04 -10.69
C SER A 98 -15.70 3.27 -9.59
N ARG A 99 -15.22 2.07 -9.23
CA ARG A 99 -15.80 1.25 -8.15
C ARG A 99 -15.34 1.62 -6.74
N LYS A 100 -14.24 2.38 -6.58
CA LYS A 100 -13.82 2.90 -5.26
C LYS A 100 -14.72 4.04 -4.75
N CYS A 101 -15.62 4.57 -5.57
CA CYS A 101 -16.54 5.65 -5.20
C CYS A 101 -17.90 5.15 -4.67
N ILE A 102 -18.12 3.83 -4.59
CA ILE A 102 -19.34 3.24 -4.03
C ILE A 102 -18.97 2.51 -2.73
N THR A 103 -18.49 3.27 -1.74
CA THR A 103 -18.43 2.88 -0.32
C THR A 103 -18.54 4.13 0.53
#